data_AF-A0A662UJU1-F1
#
_entry.id   AF-A0A662UJU1-F1
#
_cell.length_a   1.000
_cell.length_b   1.000
_cell.length_c   1.000
_cell.angle_alpha   90.00
_cell.angle_beta   90.00
_cell.angle_gamma   90.00
#
_symmetry.space_group_name_H-M   'P 1'
#
loop_
_entity.id
_entity.type
_entity.pdbx_description
1 polymer ?
#
loop_
_entity_poly.entity_id
_entity_poly.type
_entity_poly.pdbx_seq_one_letter_code
_entity_poly.pdbx_strand_id
1 'polypeptide(L)' 'MLTLVAVVTGVVDEEEDNPVAGTGISIPELGVSAPTDPGGTFAIGVDVGEFTLKLFKAGHLSAELIVS' A
#
# COMPACT_ATOMS: atom_id res chain seq x y z
N MET A 1 -24.37 -4.42 15.78
CA MET A 1 -22.99 -4.86 16.05
C MET A 1 -22.06 -3.78 15.52
N LEU A 2 -21.02 -3.43 16.27
CA LEU A 2 -20.02 -2.46 15.84
C LEU A 2 -18.81 -3.22 15.30
N THR A 3 -18.32 -2.83 14.13
CA THR A 3 -17.10 -3.40 13.53
C THR A 3 -16.04 -2.30 13.55
N LEU A 4 -14.85 -2.62 14.06
CA LEU A 4 -13.70 -1.73 14.03
C LEU A 4 -12.96 -1.94 12.71
N VAL A 5 -12.69 -0.87 11.98
CA VAL A 5 -11.97 -0.91 10.70
C VAL A 5 -10.79 0.05 10.80
N ALA A 6 -9.63 -0.39 10.34
CA ALA A 6 -8.44 0.43 10.19
C ALA A 6 -8.17 0.70 8.70
N VAL A 7 -7.37 1.73 8.42
CA VAL A 7 -6.95 2.06 7.06
C VAL A 7 -5.45 2.29 7.08
N VAL A 8 -4.74 1.57 6.22
CA VAL A 8 -3.32 1.82 5.93
C VAL A 8 -3.25 2.79 4.77
N THR A 9 -2.61 3.93 4.97
CA THR A 9 -2.35 4.94 3.95
C THR A 9 -0.86 5.18 3.78
N GLY A 10 -0.42 5.46 2.56
CA GLY A 10 0.97 5.83 2.31
C GLY A 10 1.15 6.47 0.94
N VAL A 11 2.37 6.92 0.68
CA VAL A 11 2.79 7.52 -0.58
C VAL A 11 3.95 6.71 -1.14
N VAL A 12 3.90 6.42 -2.43
CA VAL A 12 5.02 5.86 -3.20
C VAL A 12 5.64 6.99 -4.00
N ASP A 13 6.91 7.23 -3.72
CA ASP A 13 7.70 8.28 -4.35
C ASP A 13 9.01 7.71 -4.88
N GLU A 14 9.53 8.30 -5.95
CA GLU A 14 10.87 8.05 -6.48
C GLU A 14 11.87 9.10 -5.92
N GLU A 15 13.11 9.14 -6.42
CA GLU A 15 14.00 10.27 -6.08
C GLU A 15 13.43 11.60 -6.62
N GLU A 16 13.62 12.68 -5.85
CA GLU A 16 13.19 14.06 -6.15
C GLU A 16 11.66 14.30 -6.21
N ASP A 17 10.88 13.83 -5.23
CA ASP A 17 9.43 14.15 -5.09
C ASP A 17 8.63 13.84 -6.38
N ASN A 18 8.94 12.71 -7.01
CA ASN A 18 8.26 12.18 -8.19
C ASN A 18 7.27 11.08 -7.80
N PRO A 19 6.02 11.43 -7.45
CA PRO A 19 5.02 10.45 -7.02
C PRO A 19 4.75 9.43 -8.12
N VAL A 20 4.71 8.17 -7.72
CA VAL A 20 4.61 7.06 -8.66
C VAL A 20 3.19 6.51 -8.71
N ALA A 21 2.47 6.87 -9.78
CA ALA A 21 1.13 6.38 -10.04
C ALA A 21 1.09 4.92 -10.55
N GLY A 22 -0.02 4.23 -10.28
CA GLY A 22 -0.29 2.88 -10.78
C GLY A 22 0.61 1.79 -10.19
N THR A 23 1.27 2.06 -9.07
CA THR A 23 2.06 1.08 -8.34
C THR A 23 1.13 0.16 -7.56
N GLY A 24 1.28 -1.15 -7.72
CA GLY A 24 0.46 -2.12 -7.00
C GLY A 24 0.94 -2.24 -5.56
N ILE A 25 0.10 -1.85 -4.60
CA ILE A 25 0.30 -2.11 -3.18
C ILE A 25 -0.59 -3.26 -2.78
N SER A 26 -0.03 -4.24 -2.07
CA SER A 26 -0.74 -5.45 -1.67
C SER A 26 -0.46 -5.84 -0.23
N ILE A 27 -1.44 -6.45 0.41
CA ILE A 27 -1.31 -7.12 1.71
C ILE A 27 -1.65 -8.60 1.49
N PRO A 28 -0.64 -9.46 1.27
CA PRO A 28 -0.87 -10.85 0.87
C PRO A 28 -1.68 -11.65 1.89
N GLU A 29 -1.51 -11.37 3.18
CA GLU A 29 -2.21 -12.03 4.28
C GLU A 29 -3.73 -11.84 4.22
N LEU A 30 -4.17 -10.70 3.68
CA LEU A 30 -5.58 -10.34 3.51
C LEU A 30 -6.08 -10.57 2.08
N GLY A 31 -5.18 -10.84 1.12
CA GLY A 31 -5.52 -10.98 -0.30
C GLY A 31 -6.03 -9.69 -0.95
N VAL A 32 -5.75 -8.53 -0.35
CA VAL A 32 -6.19 -7.22 -0.84
C VAL A 32 -5.06 -6.48 -1.54
N SER A 33 -5.42 -5.63 -2.50
CA SER A 33 -4.50 -4.73 -3.17
C SER A 33 -5.18 -3.44 -3.61
N ALA A 34 -4.41 -2.36 -3.70
CA ALA A 34 -4.83 -1.09 -4.26
C ALA A 34 -3.68 -0.48 -5.09
N PRO A 35 -3.98 0.07 -6.27
CA PRO A 35 -3.00 0.86 -6.99
C PRO A 35 -2.82 2.24 -6.34
N THR A 36 -1.65 2.84 -6.48
CA THR A 36 -1.44 4.25 -6.16
C THR A 36 -2.15 5.17 -7.16
N ASP A 37 -2.65 6.31 -6.67
CA ASP A 37 -3.28 7.36 -7.44
C ASP A 37 -2.25 8.24 -8.20
N PRO A 38 -2.68 9.26 -8.99
CA PRO A 38 -1.76 10.17 -9.68
C PRO A 38 -0.79 10.94 -8.78
N GLY A 39 -1.09 11.06 -7.48
CA GLY A 39 -0.21 11.64 -6.47
C GLY A 39 0.62 10.59 -5.71
N GLY A 40 0.71 9.35 -6.23
CA GLY A 40 1.48 8.27 -5.60
C GLY A 40 0.84 7.73 -4.32
N THR A 41 -0.34 8.19 -3.95
CA THR A 41 -0.99 7.86 -2.67
C THR A 41 -1.82 6.58 -2.80
N PHE A 42 -1.84 5.76 -1.76
CA PHE A 42 -2.73 4.60 -1.66
C PHE A 42 -3.46 4.58 -0.31
N ALA A 43 -4.60 3.89 -0.28
CA ALA A 43 -5.35 3.59 0.92
C ALA A 43 -5.94 2.17 0.83
N ILE A 44 -5.70 1.34 1.85
CA ILE A 44 -6.24 -0.03 1.95
C ILE A 44 -6.92 -0.18 3.31
N GLY A 45 -8.20 -0.57 3.29
CA GLY A 45 -8.93 -0.93 4.50
C GLY A 45 -8.48 -2.29 5.02
N VAL A 46 -8.20 -2.37 6.32
CA VAL A 46 -7.72 -3.57 7.00
C VAL A 46 -8.41 -3.73 8.35
N ASP A 47 -8.40 -4.95 8.88
CA ASP A 47 -8.71 -5.16 10.30
C ASP A 47 -7.53 -4.70 11.16
N VAL A 48 -7.71 -4.53 12.47
CA VAL A 48 -6.60 -4.18 13.36
C VAL A 48 -5.63 -5.35 13.47
N GLY A 49 -4.35 -5.11 13.19
CA GLY A 49 -3.33 -6.15 13.22
C GLY A 49 -2.00 -5.68 12.62
N GLU A 50 -1.02 -6.57 12.65
CA GLU A 50 0.25 -6.39 11.96
C GLU A 50 0.17 -7.04 10.57
N PHE A 51 0.62 -6.33 9.54
CA PHE A 51 0.54 -6.76 8.16
C PHE A 51 1.83 -6.51 7.39
N THR A 52 2.12 -7.40 6.45
CA THR A 52 3.17 -7.18 5.45
C THR A 52 2.61 -6.45 4.23
N LEU A 53 3.03 -5.20 4.03
CA LEU A 53 2.82 -4.47 2.77
C LEU A 53 3.86 -4.90 1.75
N LYS A 54 3.41 -5.22 0.53
CA LYS A 54 4.28 -5.42 -0.62
C LYS A 54 3.97 -4.42 -1.71
N LEU A 55 5.01 -3.71 -2.14
CA LEU A 55 5.00 -2.83 -3.29
C LEU A 55 5.54 -3.58 -4.50
N PHE A 56 4.84 -3.46 -5.63
CA PHE A 56 5.32 -3.94 -6.91
C PHE A 56 5.06 -2.93 -8.03
N LYS A 57 6.11 -2.59 -8.78
CA LYS A 57 6.01 -1.86 -10.04
C LYS A 57 6.80 -2.59 -11.12
N ALA A 58 6.12 -2.89 -12.23
CA ALA A 58 6.72 -3.60 -13.35
C ALA A 58 7.97 -2.88 -13.87
N GLY A 59 9.09 -3.60 -13.98
CA GLY A 59 10.35 -3.08 -14.50
C GLY A 59 11.14 -2.16 -13.56
N HIS A 60 10.68 -1.94 -12.32
CA HIS A 60 11.29 -0.98 -11.39
C HIS A 60 11.80 -1.68 -10.12
N LEU A 61 10.96 -1.90 -9.11
CA LEU A 61 11.37 -2.44 -7.80
C LEU A 61 10.22 -3.17 -7.10
N SER A 62 10.60 -4.08 -6.19
CA SER A 62 9.71 -4.66 -5.18
C SER A 62 10.25 -4.36 -3.80
N ALA A 63 9.40 -3.89 -2.90
CA ALA A 63 9.76 -3.60 -1.51
C ALA A 63 8.73 -4.21 -0.55
N GLU A 64 9.17 -4.55 0.66
CA GLU A 64 8.33 -5.09 1.72
C GLU A 64 8.48 -4.24 2.98
N LEU A 65 7.37 -3.95 3.65
CA LEU A 65 7.32 -3.20 4.89
C LEU A 65 6.30 -3.83 5.84
N ILE A 66 6.66 -3.97 7.11
CA ILE A 66 5.74 -4.41 8.16
C ILE A 66 5.08 -3.18 8.77
N VAL A 67 3.75 -3.21 8.90
CA VAL A 67 2.94 -2.14 9.51
C VAL A 67 2.01 -2.72 10.56
N SER A 68 1.75 -1.98 11.64
CA SER A 68 0.93 -2.39 12.80
C SER A 68 0.01 -1.26 13.26
#